data_AF-A0A9W5Y9P6-F1
#
_entry.id   AF-A0A9W5Y9P6-F1
#
_cell.length_a   1.000
_cell.length_b   1.000
_cell.length_c   1.000
_cell.angle_alpha   90.00
_cell.angle_beta   90.00
_cell.angle_gamma   90.00
#
_symmetry.space_group_name_H-M   'P 1'
#
loop_
_entity.id
_entity.type
_entity.pdbx_description
1 polymer ?
#
loop_
_entity_poly.entity_id
_entity_poly.type
_entity_poly.pdbx_seq_one_letter_code
_entity_poly.pdbx_strand_id
1 'polypeptide(L)'
;MGCNCCCSGSTVIDFDKDGNGAGLTACCVEPWEDFVDNLIDLGITTVDFCTHNQAQETNETPLNPIVNSILTIGNFIIPVCQLVGLRFTVNVNEITDSDVLAGLTPPTDIEGECAVCEAPLRLVLDNLQAIGNPIEIDTVGTSQFESIMNVTVAGTGLGIVVAKEPQMGMMQTYYILTICNISNIEV
;
A
#
# COMPACT_ATOMS: atom_id res chain seq x y z
N MET A 1 19.71 -1.39 11.84
CA MET A 1 19.47 -2.84 11.85
C MET A 1 18.17 -3.03 11.08
N GLY A 2 18.23 -3.56 9.86
CA GLY A 2 17.05 -3.65 8.99
C GLY A 2 16.06 -4.68 9.52
N CYS A 3 14.80 -4.28 9.68
CA CYS A 3 13.72 -5.24 9.84
C CYS A 3 13.55 -5.96 8.49
N ASN A 4 13.90 -7.24 8.45
CA ASN A 4 13.60 -8.10 7.31
C ASN A 4 12.11 -8.44 7.34
N CYS A 5 11.28 -7.44 7.03
CA CYS A 5 9.93 -7.70 6.59
C CYS A 5 10.00 -8.37 5.21
N CYS A 6 8.96 -9.11 4.84
CA CYS A 6 8.81 -10.00 3.68
C CYS A 6 9.55 -9.70 2.34
N CYS A 7 10.09 -8.50 2.11
CA CYS A 7 10.61 -8.03 0.83
C CYS A 7 12.15 -7.99 0.72
N SER A 8 12.93 -8.11 1.81
CA SER A 8 14.40 -8.01 1.74
C SER A 8 15.12 -9.33 2.03
N GLY A 9 15.10 -10.24 1.07
CA GLY A 9 16.19 -11.22 0.90
C GLY A 9 16.37 -12.29 1.99
N SER A 10 15.32 -12.70 2.70
CA SER A 10 15.40 -13.95 3.48
C SER A 10 15.32 -15.14 2.54
N THR A 11 16.38 -15.95 2.60
CA THR A 11 16.58 -17.27 1.99
C THR A 11 15.27 -18.04 1.84
N VAL A 12 15.11 -18.66 0.67
CA VAL A 12 14.28 -19.85 0.41
C VAL A 12 14.07 -20.63 1.72
N ILE A 13 12.85 -20.61 2.26
CA ILE A 13 12.47 -21.56 3.30
C ILE A 13 11.50 -22.55 2.66
N ASP A 14 11.84 -23.81 2.90
CA ASP A 14 11.36 -25.04 2.31
C ASP A 14 9.90 -25.07 1.83
N PHE A 15 9.70 -25.71 0.67
CA PHE A 15 8.47 -26.44 0.40
C PHE A 15 8.31 -27.51 1.48
N ASP A 16 7.80 -27.13 2.64
CA ASP A 16 7.57 -28.08 3.71
C ASP A 16 6.50 -29.07 3.25
N LYS A 17 6.82 -30.33 3.48
CA LYS A 17 6.21 -31.53 2.92
C LYS A 17 4.77 -31.81 3.39
N ASP A 18 4.12 -30.86 4.05
CA ASP A 18 2.86 -31.08 4.76
C ASP A 18 1.69 -30.23 4.25
N GLY A 19 1.79 -29.67 3.04
CA GLY A 19 0.62 -29.21 2.27
C GLY A 19 -0.15 -27.99 2.82
N ASN A 20 0.37 -27.30 3.83
CA ASN A 20 -0.25 -26.14 4.47
C ASN A 20 0.76 -24.97 4.61
N GLY A 21 1.51 -24.69 3.54
CA GLY A 21 2.47 -23.58 3.52
C GLY A 21 1.78 -22.27 3.16
N ALA A 22 1.56 -21.40 4.14
CA ALA A 22 1.39 -19.97 3.87
C ALA A 22 2.73 -19.43 3.38
N GLY A 23 2.95 -19.54 2.06
CA GLY A 23 4.15 -19.06 1.40
C GLY A 23 4.28 -17.55 1.55
N LEU A 24 5.51 -17.05 1.41
CA LEU A 24 5.92 -15.64 1.35
C LEU A 24 5.08 -14.76 0.39
N THR A 25 4.24 -15.37 -0.43
CA THR A 25 3.22 -14.77 -1.28
C THR A 25 2.07 -14.09 -0.52
N ALA A 26 1.75 -14.48 0.71
CA ALA A 26 0.54 -14.02 1.40
C ALA A 26 0.61 -12.61 2.03
N CYS A 27 1.80 -12.07 2.31
CA CYS A 27 1.93 -10.80 3.04
C CYS A 27 1.86 -9.54 2.16
N CYS A 28 2.37 -9.62 0.92
CA CYS A 28 2.36 -8.48 -0.01
C CYS A 28 1.40 -8.66 -1.19
N VAL A 29 1.01 -9.87 -1.57
CA VAL A 29 0.29 -10.06 -2.85
C VAL A 29 -1.21 -9.93 -2.66
N GLU A 30 -1.82 -10.75 -1.81
CA GLU A 30 -3.28 -10.80 -1.62
C GLU A 30 -3.87 -9.44 -1.21
N PRO A 31 -3.27 -8.68 -0.25
CA PRO A 31 -3.81 -7.37 0.09
C PRO A 31 -3.78 -6.36 -1.06
N TRP A 32 -2.76 -6.42 -1.91
CA TRP A 32 -2.66 -5.55 -3.08
C TRP A 32 -3.57 -6.01 -4.22
N GLU A 33 -3.79 -7.31 -4.39
CA GLU A 33 -4.76 -7.89 -5.34
C GLU A 33 -6.17 -7.37 -5.03
N ASP A 34 -6.64 -7.57 -3.79
CA ASP A 34 -7.95 -7.07 -3.33
C ASP A 34 -8.08 -5.56 -3.52
N PHE A 35 -7.03 -4.81 -3.16
CA PHE A 35 -7.06 -3.35 -3.23
C PHE A 35 -7.08 -2.84 -4.67
N VAL A 36 -6.25 -3.40 -5.56
CA VAL A 36 -6.20 -2.99 -6.98
C VAL A 36 -7.49 -3.35 -7.70
N ASP A 37 -8.08 -4.52 -7.43
CA ASP A 37 -9.36 -4.91 -8.01
C ASP A 37 -10.47 -3.94 -7.57
N ASN A 38 -10.50 -3.55 -6.29
CA ASN A 38 -11.42 -2.52 -5.80
C ASN A 38 -11.23 -1.18 -6.52
N LEU A 39 -9.99 -0.72 -6.74
CA LEU A 39 -9.74 0.51 -7.48
C LEU A 39 -10.31 0.45 -8.91
N ILE A 40 -10.12 -0.67 -9.59
CA ILE A 40 -10.63 -0.88 -10.95
C ILE A 40 -12.16 -0.91 -10.97
N ASP A 41 -12.80 -1.58 -10.01
CA ASP A 41 -14.27 -1.63 -9.86
C ASP A 41 -14.87 -0.25 -9.59
N LEU A 42 -14.15 0.63 -8.89
CA LEU A 42 -14.52 2.03 -8.68
C LEU A 42 -14.26 2.92 -9.91
N GLY A 43 -13.69 2.38 -10.99
CA GLY A 43 -13.35 3.12 -12.21
C GLY A 43 -12.04 3.91 -12.09
N ILE A 44 -11.23 3.68 -11.06
CA ILE A 44 -9.91 4.28 -10.89
C ILE A 44 -8.91 3.45 -11.70
N THR A 45 -8.89 3.68 -13.01
CA THR A 45 -8.08 2.90 -13.96
C THR A 45 -6.72 3.54 -14.26
N THR A 46 -6.35 4.59 -13.54
CA THR A 46 -5.12 5.34 -13.77
C THR A 46 -4.52 5.83 -12.46
N VAL A 47 -3.21 5.63 -12.28
CA VAL A 47 -2.49 5.96 -11.03
C VAL A 47 -1.09 6.50 -11.30
N ASP A 48 -0.58 7.33 -10.40
CA ASP A 48 0.85 7.51 -10.23
C ASP A 48 1.38 6.38 -9.33
N PHE A 49 2.64 5.96 -9.51
CA PHE A 49 3.21 4.91 -8.68
C PHE A 49 4.70 5.10 -8.42
N CYS A 50 5.20 4.42 -7.40
CA CYS A 50 6.63 4.31 -7.12
C CYS A 50 6.98 2.86 -6.73
N THR A 51 8.19 2.42 -7.10
CA THR A 51 8.77 1.15 -6.68
C THR A 51 10.11 1.40 -6.00
N HIS A 52 10.66 0.41 -5.31
CA HIS A 52 11.95 0.53 -4.62
C HIS A 52 13.12 0.97 -5.52
N ASN A 53 13.11 0.56 -6.78
CA ASN A 53 14.28 0.61 -7.66
C ASN A 53 14.07 1.48 -8.90
N GLN A 54 12.93 2.16 -9.00
CA GLN A 54 12.62 3.03 -10.11
C GLN A 54 12.15 4.39 -9.59
N ALA A 55 12.52 5.43 -10.32
CA ALA A 55 11.95 6.75 -10.10
C ALA A 55 10.43 6.67 -10.20
N GLN A 56 9.75 7.51 -9.43
CA GLN A 56 8.32 7.69 -9.53
C GLN A 56 7.88 7.93 -10.98
N GLU A 57 6.82 7.25 -11.39
CA GLU A 57 6.13 7.54 -12.63
C GLU A 57 4.89 8.39 -12.34
N THR A 58 4.82 9.51 -13.04
CA THR A 58 3.71 10.46 -13.00
C THR A 58 2.89 10.35 -14.27
N ASN A 59 1.67 10.91 -14.25
CA ASN A 59 0.75 11.06 -15.39
C ASN A 59 -0.29 9.96 -15.49
N GLU A 60 -0.91 9.55 -14.37
CA GLU A 60 -2.15 8.77 -14.41
C GLU A 60 -2.01 7.53 -15.31
N THR A 61 -1.01 6.70 -14.99
CA THR A 61 -0.62 5.59 -15.83
C THR A 61 -1.67 4.47 -15.74
N PRO A 62 -2.09 3.83 -16.86
CA PRO A 62 -3.15 2.83 -16.85
C PRO A 62 -2.88 1.67 -15.89
N LEU A 63 -3.79 1.44 -14.95
CA LEU A 63 -3.75 0.37 -13.96
C LEU A 63 -4.45 -0.88 -14.51
N ASN A 64 -3.79 -2.03 -14.44
CA ASN A 64 -4.39 -3.33 -14.75
C ASN A 64 -4.50 -4.20 -13.50
N PRO A 65 -5.38 -5.22 -13.50
CA PRO A 65 -5.43 -6.20 -12.43
C PRO A 65 -4.09 -6.89 -12.22
N ILE A 66 -3.85 -7.32 -10.99
CA ILE A 66 -2.67 -8.12 -10.67
C ILE A 66 -2.90 -9.56 -11.17
N VAL A 67 -1.90 -10.12 -11.84
CA VAL A 67 -1.94 -11.50 -12.35
C VAL A 67 -0.65 -12.21 -11.98
N ASN A 68 -0.75 -13.34 -11.29
CA ASN A 68 0.41 -14.10 -10.80
C ASN A 68 1.40 -13.23 -10.01
N SER A 69 0.88 -12.41 -9.08
CA SER A 69 1.70 -11.51 -8.24
C SER A 69 2.44 -10.39 -9.00
N ILE A 70 2.04 -10.13 -10.24
CA ILE A 70 2.61 -9.08 -11.10
C ILE A 70 1.53 -8.03 -11.37
N LEU A 71 1.84 -6.79 -11.03
CA LEU A 71 1.04 -5.63 -11.36
C LEU A 71 1.55 -5.00 -12.66
N THR A 72 0.66 -4.75 -13.61
CA THR A 72 1.01 -4.01 -14.84
C THR A 72 0.43 -2.61 -14.79
N ILE A 73 1.29 -1.60 -14.77
CA ILE A 73 0.89 -0.19 -14.81
C ILE A 73 1.49 0.43 -16.07
N GLY A 74 0.66 0.73 -17.07
CA GLY A 74 1.09 1.21 -18.39
C GLY A 74 2.05 0.22 -19.06
N ASN A 75 3.30 0.64 -19.28
CA ASN A 75 4.34 -0.19 -19.89
C ASN A 75 5.25 -0.89 -18.86
N PHE A 76 4.92 -0.78 -17.57
CA PHE A 76 5.72 -1.31 -16.48
C PHE A 76 5.15 -2.64 -15.99
N ILE A 77 6.03 -3.60 -15.79
CA ILE A 77 5.73 -4.92 -15.21
C ILE A 77 6.39 -4.95 -13.84
N ILE A 78 5.58 -4.93 -12.79
CA ILE A 78 6.03 -4.66 -11.43
C ILE A 78 5.69 -5.89 -10.56
N PRO A 79 6.69 -6.60 -10.02
CA PRO A 79 6.43 -7.54 -8.94
C PRO A 79 5.81 -6.79 -7.75
N VAL A 80 4.67 -7.23 -7.25
CA VAL A 80 3.89 -6.47 -6.24
C VAL A 80 4.73 -6.10 -5.02
N CYS A 81 5.61 -6.99 -4.55
CA CYS A 81 6.45 -6.74 -3.38
C CYS A 81 7.56 -5.68 -3.61
N GLN A 82 7.71 -5.16 -4.84
CA GLN A 82 8.55 -3.99 -5.14
C GLN A 82 7.78 -2.66 -5.08
N LEU A 83 6.44 -2.71 -5.05
CA LEU A 83 5.58 -1.53 -5.05
C LEU A 83 5.71 -0.79 -3.71
N VAL A 84 6.11 0.48 -3.78
CA VAL A 84 6.15 1.38 -2.63
C VAL A 84 4.75 1.93 -2.37
N GLY A 85 4.10 2.40 -3.43
CA GLY A 85 2.72 2.83 -3.33
C GLY A 85 2.12 3.33 -4.63
N LEU A 86 0.82 3.59 -4.56
CA LEU A 86 0.02 4.22 -5.60
C LEU A 86 -0.50 5.57 -5.11
N ARG A 87 -0.72 6.49 -6.05
CA ARG A 87 -1.37 7.78 -5.79
C ARG A 87 -2.40 8.05 -6.87
N PHE A 88 -3.57 8.49 -6.47
CA PHE A 88 -4.65 8.88 -7.36
C PHE A 88 -5.53 9.94 -6.72
N THR A 89 -6.34 10.62 -7.53
CA THR A 89 -7.27 11.63 -7.07
C THR A 89 -8.67 11.29 -7.57
N VAL A 90 -9.67 11.36 -6.69
CA VAL A 90 -11.08 11.11 -7.02
C VAL A 90 -11.95 12.30 -6.68
N ASN A 91 -13.14 12.32 -7.25
CA ASN A 91 -14.22 13.22 -6.86
C ASN A 91 -15.03 12.59 -5.72
N VAL A 92 -15.06 13.23 -4.54
CA VAL A 92 -15.71 12.67 -3.33
C VAL A 92 -17.23 12.58 -3.41
N ASN A 93 -17.85 13.21 -4.41
CA ASN A 93 -19.28 13.04 -4.67
C ASN A 93 -19.60 11.76 -5.45
N GLU A 94 -18.58 11.14 -6.06
CA GLU A 94 -18.71 9.93 -6.88
C GLU A 94 -18.14 8.72 -6.15
N ILE A 95 -16.97 8.89 -5.50
CA ILE A 95 -16.26 7.84 -4.78
C ILE A 95 -15.95 8.38 -3.37
N THR A 96 -16.50 7.72 -2.35
CA THR A 96 -16.34 8.12 -0.95
C THR A 96 -15.11 7.48 -0.32
N ASP A 97 -14.68 7.99 0.84
CA ASP A 97 -13.62 7.34 1.65
C ASP A 97 -13.96 5.86 1.92
N SER A 98 -15.22 5.54 2.25
CA SER A 98 -15.63 4.17 2.52
C SER A 98 -15.50 3.25 1.31
N ASP A 99 -15.71 3.77 0.10
CA ASP A 99 -15.58 2.99 -1.13
C ASP A 99 -14.11 2.63 -1.37
N VAL A 100 -13.20 3.59 -1.19
CA VAL A 100 -11.75 3.34 -1.30
C VAL A 100 -11.28 2.35 -0.22
N LEU A 101 -11.72 2.55 1.03
CA LEU A 101 -11.32 1.71 2.16
C LEU A 101 -11.91 0.30 2.11
N ALA A 102 -12.97 0.06 1.32
CA ALA A 102 -13.55 -1.27 1.14
C ALA A 102 -12.58 -2.26 0.48
N GLY A 103 -11.57 -1.76 -0.24
CA GLY A 103 -10.50 -2.57 -0.82
C GLY A 103 -9.43 -3.01 0.19
N LEU A 104 -9.46 -2.53 1.44
CA LEU A 104 -8.50 -2.96 2.46
C LEU A 104 -8.86 -4.35 2.98
N THR A 105 -7.95 -5.30 2.78
CA THR A 105 -8.00 -6.57 3.49
C THR A 105 -7.78 -6.32 4.99
N PRO A 106 -8.72 -6.69 5.88
CA PRO A 106 -8.57 -6.44 7.31
C PRO A 106 -7.42 -7.28 7.89
N PRO A 107 -6.69 -6.77 8.90
CA PRO A 107 -5.67 -7.56 9.57
C PRO A 107 -6.30 -8.78 10.25
N THR A 108 -5.74 -9.96 10.03
CA THR A 108 -6.20 -11.21 10.67
C THR A 108 -5.16 -11.71 11.68
N ASP A 109 -5.61 -12.44 12.70
CA ASP A 109 -4.75 -12.94 13.77
C ASP A 109 -3.80 -14.08 13.33
N ILE A 110 -3.90 -14.59 12.09
CA ILE A 110 -3.42 -15.95 11.78
C ILE A 110 -2.40 -16.03 10.63
N GLU A 111 -2.43 -15.22 9.57
CA GLU A 111 -1.43 -15.35 8.49
C GLU A 111 -1.37 -14.08 7.62
N GLY A 112 -0.17 -13.67 7.21
CA GLY A 112 0.05 -12.58 6.23
C GLY A 112 0.62 -11.27 6.79
N GLU A 113 0.50 -10.96 8.08
CA GLU A 113 1.14 -9.75 8.64
C GLU A 113 2.54 -10.09 9.17
N CYS A 114 3.55 -9.30 8.79
CA CYS A 114 4.85 -9.43 9.43
C CYS A 114 4.77 -8.92 10.88
N ALA A 115 4.58 -9.85 11.83
CA ALA A 115 4.40 -9.57 13.26
C ALA A 115 5.52 -8.71 13.88
N VAL A 116 6.71 -8.68 13.27
CA VAL A 116 7.89 -7.97 13.80
C VAL A 116 7.95 -6.51 13.38
N CYS A 117 7.29 -6.13 12.28
CA CYS A 117 7.42 -4.77 11.74
C CYS A 117 6.11 -4.15 11.25
N GLU A 118 5.24 -4.91 10.60
CA GLU A 118 3.97 -4.38 10.09
C GLU A 118 2.96 -4.22 11.22
N ALA A 119 2.77 -5.26 12.04
CA ALA A 119 1.78 -5.21 13.14
C ALA A 119 2.04 -4.07 14.15
N PRO A 120 3.28 -3.86 14.65
CA PRO A 120 3.54 -2.73 15.54
C PRO A 120 3.32 -1.37 14.88
N LEU A 121 3.73 -1.22 13.61
CA LEU A 121 3.58 0.05 12.89
C LEU A 121 2.11 0.33 12.55
N ARG A 122 1.33 -0.69 12.18
CA ARG A 122 -0.11 -0.59 11.97
C ARG A 122 -0.83 -0.07 13.21
N LEU A 123 -0.50 -0.59 14.40
CA LEU A 123 -1.06 -0.07 15.66
C LEU A 123 -0.75 1.43 15.86
N VAL A 124 0.43 1.89 15.45
CA VAL A 124 0.76 3.32 15.49
C VAL A 124 -0.09 4.10 14.49
N LEU A 125 -0.22 3.60 13.27
CA LEU A 125 -1.04 4.21 12.21
C LEU A 125 -2.53 4.27 12.60
N ASP A 126 -3.09 3.23 13.24
CA ASP A 126 -4.46 3.19 13.75
C ASP A 126 -4.70 4.27 14.81
N ASN A 127 -3.72 4.49 15.69
CA ASN A 127 -3.79 5.57 16.68
C ASN A 127 -3.73 6.95 15.99
N LEU A 128 -2.89 7.12 14.98
CA LEU A 128 -2.80 8.36 14.21
C LEU A 128 -4.08 8.65 13.43
N GLN A 129 -4.71 7.61 12.85
CA GLN A 129 -6.03 7.68 12.22
C GLN A 129 -7.08 8.19 13.21
N ALA A 130 -7.12 7.63 14.42
CA ALA A 130 -8.08 8.02 15.46
C ALA A 130 -7.89 9.47 15.94
N ILE A 131 -6.65 9.98 15.92
CA ILE A 131 -6.33 11.37 16.26
C ILE A 131 -6.72 12.31 15.12
N GLY A 132 -6.45 11.92 13.87
CA GLY A 132 -6.77 12.71 12.68
C GLY A 132 -5.87 13.93 12.45
N ASN A 133 -4.69 13.97 13.08
CA ASN A 133 -3.71 15.04 12.85
C ASN A 133 -2.98 14.81 11.52
N PRO A 134 -2.62 15.90 10.79
CA PRO A 134 -1.69 15.80 9.68
C PRO A 134 -0.34 15.25 10.14
N ILE A 135 0.24 14.36 9.35
CA ILE A 135 1.54 13.72 9.56
C ILE A 135 2.38 13.84 8.28
N GLU A 136 3.67 13.54 8.42
CA GLU A 136 4.60 13.26 7.33
C GLU A 136 4.93 11.76 7.33
N ILE A 137 4.87 11.14 6.15
CA ILE A 137 5.23 9.73 5.97
C ILE A 137 6.41 9.67 5.00
N ASP A 138 7.56 9.24 5.50
CA ASP A 138 8.72 8.96 4.66
C ASP A 138 8.71 7.50 4.22
N THR A 139 9.04 7.26 2.97
CA THR A 139 9.19 5.90 2.43
C THR A 139 10.54 5.70 1.76
N VAL A 140 10.86 4.43 1.47
CA VAL A 140 12.02 4.07 0.63
C VAL A 140 11.84 4.40 -0.85
N GLY A 141 10.71 5.02 -1.23
CA GLY A 141 10.44 5.52 -2.56
C GLY A 141 11.27 6.76 -2.92
N THR A 142 10.90 7.40 -4.02
CA THR A 142 11.59 8.59 -4.53
C THR A 142 10.58 9.71 -4.83
N SER A 143 11.07 10.94 -4.91
CA SER A 143 10.26 12.11 -5.31
C SER A 143 9.04 12.29 -4.38
N GLN A 144 7.82 12.32 -4.91
CA GLN A 144 6.61 12.55 -4.10
C GLN A 144 6.31 11.40 -3.12
N PHE A 145 6.91 10.23 -3.33
CA PHE A 145 6.80 9.10 -2.39
C PHE A 145 7.94 9.08 -1.38
N GLU A 146 9.02 9.86 -1.56
CA GLU A 146 10.14 9.91 -0.60
C GLU A 146 9.68 10.49 0.74
N SER A 147 8.99 11.62 0.70
CA SER A 147 8.37 12.29 1.86
C SER A 147 6.99 12.81 1.46
N ILE A 148 5.96 12.19 2.03
CA ILE A 148 4.55 12.52 1.81
C ILE A 148 4.09 13.39 2.98
N MET A 149 4.04 14.69 2.76
CA MET A 149 3.76 15.68 3.81
C MET A 149 2.27 16.01 3.94
N ASN A 150 1.88 16.41 5.16
CA ASN A 150 0.56 16.99 5.45
C ASN A 150 -0.61 16.05 5.09
N VAL A 151 -0.45 14.75 5.32
CA VAL A 151 -1.50 13.75 5.08
C VAL A 151 -2.14 13.28 6.38
N THR A 152 -3.35 12.77 6.32
CA THR A 152 -3.98 12.04 7.43
C THR A 152 -4.13 10.57 7.07
N VAL A 153 -4.00 9.66 8.04
CA VAL A 153 -4.32 8.25 7.83
C VAL A 153 -5.83 8.10 7.68
N ALA A 154 -6.28 7.54 6.56
CA ALA A 154 -7.70 7.26 6.29
C ALA A 154 -8.10 5.87 6.78
N GLY A 155 -7.20 4.89 6.66
CA GLY A 155 -7.38 3.54 7.18
C GLY A 155 -6.16 2.66 6.96
N THR A 156 -6.11 1.55 7.68
CA THR A 156 -5.04 0.55 7.58
C THR A 156 -5.65 -0.82 7.28
N GLY A 157 -4.92 -1.61 6.51
CA GLY A 157 -5.22 -3.02 6.23
C GLY A 157 -3.98 -3.87 6.40
N LEU A 158 -4.07 -5.12 5.96
CA LEU A 158 -2.94 -6.04 5.93
C LEU A 158 -1.87 -5.51 4.96
N GLY A 159 -0.68 -5.18 5.47
CA GLY A 159 0.46 -4.71 4.65
C GLY A 159 0.29 -3.36 3.96
N ILE A 160 -0.89 -2.72 4.03
CA ILE A 160 -1.24 -1.48 3.33
C ILE A 160 -1.76 -0.42 4.30
N VAL A 161 -1.37 0.83 4.07
CA VAL A 161 -2.01 2.01 4.67
C VAL A 161 -2.54 2.93 3.59
N VAL A 162 -3.73 3.46 3.81
CA VAL A 162 -4.32 4.56 3.02
C VAL A 162 -4.11 5.85 3.78
N ALA A 163 -3.37 6.77 3.18
CA ALA A 163 -3.25 8.15 3.61
C ALA A 163 -3.94 9.07 2.60
N LYS A 164 -4.34 10.26 3.04
CA LYS A 164 -5.00 11.23 2.17
C LYS A 164 -4.57 12.66 2.48
N GLU A 165 -4.45 13.48 1.45
CA GLU A 165 -4.17 14.91 1.58
C GLU A 165 -5.40 15.66 2.13
N PRO A 166 -5.29 16.92 2.57
CA PRO A 166 -6.46 17.72 2.88
C PRO A 166 -7.31 17.89 1.62
N GLN A 167 -8.60 17.63 1.75
CA GLN A 167 -9.54 17.72 0.64
C GLN A 167 -9.50 19.11 -0.03
N MET A 168 -9.38 19.14 -1.35
CA MET A 168 -9.37 20.36 -2.16
C MET A 168 -10.68 20.50 -2.92
N GLY A 169 -11.66 21.18 -2.32
CA GLY A 169 -12.99 21.32 -2.91
C GLY A 169 -13.70 19.97 -2.95
N MET A 170 -13.95 19.44 -4.15
CA MET A 170 -14.57 18.10 -4.32
C MET A 170 -13.53 17.02 -4.65
N MET A 171 -12.25 17.37 -4.75
CA MET A 171 -11.19 16.42 -5.10
C MET A 171 -10.48 15.96 -3.84
N GLN A 172 -10.22 14.65 -3.76
CA GLN A 172 -9.45 14.03 -2.70
C GLN A 172 -8.33 13.19 -3.31
N THR A 173 -7.09 13.51 -2.93
CA THR A 173 -5.92 12.72 -3.27
C THR A 173 -5.70 11.66 -2.20
N TYR A 174 -5.45 10.43 -2.63
CA TYR A 174 -5.07 9.30 -1.78
C TYR A 174 -3.66 8.82 -2.12
N TYR A 175 -2.97 8.33 -1.10
CA TYR A 175 -1.73 7.55 -1.18
C TYR A 175 -1.98 6.19 -0.57
N ILE A 176 -1.72 5.13 -1.32
CA ILE A 176 -1.81 3.75 -0.88
C ILE A 176 -0.39 3.25 -0.75
N LEU A 177 0.07 2.96 0.46
CA LEU A 177 1.47 2.68 0.74
C LEU A 177 1.62 1.28 1.33
N THR A 178 2.66 0.58 0.88
CA THR A 178 3.09 -0.67 1.53
C THR A 178 3.73 -0.33 2.88
N ILE A 179 3.21 -0.88 3.98
CA ILE A 179 3.66 -0.56 5.35
C ILE A 179 5.16 -0.87 5.54
N CYS A 180 5.65 -1.99 4.99
CA CYS A 180 7.07 -2.35 5.02
C CYS A 180 8.03 -1.33 4.40
N ASN A 181 7.50 -0.44 3.56
CA ASN A 181 8.30 0.52 2.80
C ASN A 181 8.33 1.89 3.48
N ILE A 182 7.61 2.06 4.60
CA ILE A 182 7.65 3.27 5.42
C ILE A 182 8.92 3.25 6.27
N SER A 183 9.73 4.29 6.11
CA SER A 183 10.99 4.45 6.87
C SER A 183 10.81 5.28 8.13
N ASN A 184 9.92 6.26 8.11
CA ASN A 184 9.71 7.20 9.22
C ASN A 184 8.31 7.82 9.15
N ILE A 185 7.80 8.24 10.31
CA ILE A 185 6.55 8.99 10.44
C ILE A 185 6.79 10.14 11.42
N GLU A 186 6.51 11.37 10.99
CA GLU A 186 6.59 12.57 11.82
C GLU A 186 5.19 13.15 12.08
N VAL A 187 4.96 13.65 13.31
CA VAL A 187 3.67 14.14 13.83
C VAL A 187 3.81 15.55 14.36
#